data_AF-A0A8S8YT08-F1
#
_entry.id   AF-A0A8S8YT08-F1
#
_cell.length_a   1.000
_cell.length_b   1.000
_cell.length_c   1.000
_cell.angle_alpha   90.00
_cell.angle_beta   90.00
_cell.angle_gamma   90.00
#
_symmetry.space_group_name_H-M   'P 1'
#
loop_
_entity.id
_entity.type
_entity.pdbx_description
1 polymer ?
#
loop_
_entity_poly.entity_id
_entity_poly.type
_entity_poly.pdbx_seq_one_letter_code
_entity_poly.pdbx_strand_id
1 'polypeptide(L)'
;MAIHFGSWVWSLDNTSLVHSLLFVNMHPLIVVALMPIMGEVVRRGHLEGVIIGFAGALVALMDLGDGGEVTLMGDLAAFLGAVTIVGYTLSGKGAQI
;
A
#
# COMPACT_ATOMS: atom_id res chain seq x y z
N MET A 1 -9.87 -2.54 -9.92
CA MET A 1 -9.51 -3.83 -9.29
C MET A 1 -8.58 -4.71 -10.12
N ALA A 2 -8.79 -4.87 -11.43
CA ALA A 2 -7.88 -5.67 -12.26
C ALA A 2 -6.40 -5.23 -12.17
N ILE A 3 -6.11 -3.93 -12.22
CA ILE A 3 -4.74 -3.41 -12.10
C ILE A 3 -4.15 -3.70 -10.73
N HIS A 4 -4.91 -3.50 -9.64
CA HIS A 4 -4.46 -3.81 -8.28
C HIS A 4 -4.01 -5.27 -8.16
N PHE A 5 -4.90 -6.21 -8.46
CA PHE A 5 -4.60 -7.64 -8.34
C PHE A 5 -3.51 -8.08 -9.33
N GLY A 6 -3.56 -7.63 -10.59
CA GLY A 6 -2.58 -8.00 -11.59
C GLY A 6 -1.17 -7.52 -11.26
N SER A 7 -1.02 -6.27 -10.80
CA SER A 7 0.28 -5.71 -10.43
C SER A 7 0.82 -6.31 -9.13
N TRP A 8 -0.04 -6.57 -8.13
CA TRP A 8 0.36 -7.27 -6.91
C TRP A 8 0.81 -8.71 -7.19
N VAL A 9 0.01 -9.50 -7.92
CA VAL A 9 0.39 -10.89 -8.27
C VAL A 9 1.69 -10.91 -9.06
N TRP A 10 1.84 -10.04 -10.05
CA TRP A 10 3.09 -9.94 -10.81
C TRP A 10 4.29 -9.59 -9.91
N SER A 11 4.10 -8.73 -8.91
CA SER A 11 5.18 -8.40 -7.96
C SER A 11 5.65 -9.59 -7.13
N LEU A 12 4.78 -10.56 -6.82
CA LEU A 12 5.15 -11.76 -6.06
C LEU A 12 6.18 -12.62 -6.81
N ASP A 13 6.15 -12.57 -8.15
CA ASP A 13 7.10 -13.28 -9.01
C ASP A 13 8.36 -12.44 -9.32
N ASN A 14 8.39 -11.16 -8.94
CA ASN A 14 9.40 -10.19 -9.38
C ASN A 14 10.06 -9.39 -8.24
N THR A 15 9.73 -9.62 -6.98
CA THR A 15 10.49 -9.14 -5.81
C THR A 15 10.30 -10.10 -4.64
N SER A 16 10.98 -9.88 -3.52
CA SER A 16 10.81 -10.68 -2.31
C SER A 16 9.35 -10.63 -1.81
N LEU A 17 8.89 -11.72 -1.19
CA LEU A 17 7.54 -11.78 -0.60
C LEU A 17 7.35 -10.64 0.41
N VAL A 18 8.36 -10.38 1.24
CA VAL A 18 8.35 -9.31 2.22
C VAL A 18 8.22 -7.94 1.54
N HIS A 19 9.00 -7.64 0.50
CA HIS A 19 8.87 -6.37 -0.21
C HIS A 19 7.52 -6.22 -0.91
N SER A 20 7.03 -7.25 -1.61
CA SER A 20 5.72 -7.22 -2.26
C SER A 20 4.62 -6.88 -1.25
N LEU A 21 4.61 -7.56 -0.10
CA LEU A 21 3.64 -7.32 0.96
C LEU A 21 3.82 -5.95 1.64
N LEU A 22 5.05 -5.48 1.85
CA LEU A 22 5.30 -4.14 2.39
C LEU A 22 4.76 -3.05 1.48
N PHE A 23 5.13 -3.09 0.19
CA PHE A 23 4.79 -2.06 -0.78
C PHE A 23 3.29 -2.07 -1.13
N VAL A 24 2.69 -3.25 -1.32
CA VAL A 24 1.24 -3.32 -1.58
C VAL A 24 0.45 -2.78 -0.39
N ASN A 25 0.91 -2.99 0.87
CA ASN A 25 0.22 -2.52 2.07
C ASN A 25 0.41 -1.03 2.40
N MET A 26 1.09 -0.24 1.56
CA MET A 26 1.31 1.19 1.79
C MET A 26 0.06 2.06 1.67
N HIS A 27 -1.13 1.49 1.45
CA HIS A 27 -2.39 2.23 1.32
C HIS A 27 -2.63 3.28 2.41
N PRO A 28 -2.46 2.99 3.72
CA PRO A 28 -2.67 3.98 4.77
C PRO A 28 -1.73 5.19 4.65
N LEU A 29 -0.47 4.95 4.29
CA LEU A 29 0.51 6.02 4.04
C LEU A 29 0.11 6.88 2.84
N ILE A 30 -0.27 6.24 1.74
CA ILE A 30 -0.68 6.93 0.50
C ILE A 30 -1.92 7.80 0.76
N VAL A 31 -2.93 7.28 1.46
CA VAL A 31 -4.14 8.05 1.80
C VAL A 31 -3.79 9.31 2.57
N VAL A 32 -3.00 9.20 3.66
CA VAL A 32 -2.61 10.36 4.47
C VAL A 32 -1.75 11.33 3.67
N ALA A 33 -0.87 10.85 2.81
CA ALA A 33 -0.04 11.68 1.94
C ALA A 33 -0.87 12.45 0.89
N LEU A 34 -1.99 11.88 0.43
CA LEU A 34 -2.89 12.52 -0.55
C LEU A 34 -3.82 13.57 0.07
N MET A 35 -4.09 13.51 1.37
CA MET A 35 -5.04 14.41 2.05
C MET A 35 -4.79 15.91 1.74
N PRO A 36 -3.55 16.45 1.81
CA PRO A 36 -3.33 17.87 1.52
C PRO A 36 -3.64 18.25 0.07
N ILE A 37 -3.39 17.33 -0.87
CA ILE A 37 -3.69 17.52 -2.30
C ILE A 37 -5.21 17.54 -2.52
N MET A 38 -5.95 16.78 -1.71
CA MET A 38 -7.40 16.75 -1.71
C MET A 38 -8.05 17.90 -0.92
N GLY A 39 -7.25 18.79 -0.30
CA GLY A 39 -7.74 19.87 0.56
C GLY A 39 -8.19 19.42 1.95
N GLU A 40 -7.87 18.19 2.35
CA GLU A 40 -8.16 17.64 3.68
C GLU A 40 -6.99 17.90 4.65
N VAL A 41 -7.31 18.19 5.92
CA VAL A 41 -6.30 18.43 6.96
C VAL A 41 -5.86 17.11 7.61
N VAL A 42 -4.55 16.84 7.59
CA VAL A 42 -3.96 15.71 8.32
C VAL A 42 -4.03 15.95 9.84
N ARG A 43 -4.98 15.28 10.50
CA ARG A 43 -5.10 15.22 11.96
C ARG A 43 -4.20 14.15 12.59
N ARG A 44 -3.89 14.32 13.88
CA ARG A 44 -3.07 13.38 14.68
C ARG A 44 -3.56 11.93 14.61
N GLY A 45 -4.87 11.71 14.69
CA GLY A 45 -5.46 10.36 14.62
C GLY A 45 -5.15 9.62 13.31
N HIS A 46 -4.94 10.32 12.19
CA HIS A 46 -4.53 9.65 10.94
C HIS A 46 -3.09 9.14 11.02
N LEU A 47 -2.20 9.92 11.64
CA LEU A 47 -0.81 9.51 11.85
C LEU A 47 -0.72 8.33 12.82
N GLU A 48 -1.49 8.37 13.90
CA GLU A 48 -1.61 7.26 14.84
C GLU A 48 -2.11 5.99 14.15
N GLY A 49 -3.16 6.11 13.33
CA GLY A 49 -3.68 4.99 12.53
C GLY A 49 -2.66 4.43 11.55
N VAL A 50 -1.90 5.29 10.86
CA VAL A 50 -0.79 4.85 9.97
C VAL A 50 0.28 4.12 10.76
N ILE A 51 0.72 4.66 11.90
CA ILE A 51 1.75 4.04 12.74
C ILE A 51 1.27 2.66 13.22
N ILE A 52 0.05 2.56 13.76
CA ILE A 52 -0.50 1.29 14.27
C ILE A 52 -0.64 0.27 13.13
N GLY A 53 -1.22 0.66 12.00
CA GLY A 53 -1.43 -0.24 10.87
C GLY A 53 -0.11 -0.73 10.25
N PHE A 54 0.84 0.19 10.05
CA PHE A 54 2.13 -0.15 9.47
C PHE A 54 3.01 -0.98 10.43
N ALA A 55 2.98 -0.67 11.74
CA ALA A 55 3.64 -1.48 12.74
C ALA A 55 3.06 -2.91 12.80
N GLY A 56 1.73 -3.05 12.75
CA GLY A 56 1.07 -4.35 12.68
C GLY A 56 1.47 -5.16 11.44
N ALA A 57 1.56 -4.49 10.28
CA ALA A 57 2.05 -5.11 9.05
C ALA A 57 3.52 -5.57 9.19
N LEU A 58 4.40 -4.72 9.71
CA LEU A 58 5.80 -5.11 9.96
C LEU A 58 5.90 -6.33 10.89
N VAL A 59 5.13 -6.34 11.98
CA VAL A 59 5.09 -7.47 12.91
C VAL A 59 4.62 -8.75 12.22
N ALA A 60 3.56 -8.67 11.40
CA ALA A 60 3.04 -9.81 10.66
C ALA A 60 4.02 -10.36 9.61
N LEU A 61 4.95 -9.53 9.14
CA LEU A 61 5.95 -9.88 8.13
C LEU A 61 7.29 -10.32 8.73
N MET A 62 7.51 -10.20 10.04
CA MET A 62 8.82 -10.48 10.66
C MET A 62 9.28 -11.94 10.54
N ASP A 63 8.34 -12.90 10.52
CA ASP A 63 8.66 -14.34 10.44
C ASP A 63 8.66 -14.87 9.00
N LEU A 64 8.35 -13.99 8.04
CA LEU A 64 8.51 -14.29 6.63
C LEU A 64 9.99 -14.05 6.30
N GLY A 65 10.73 -15.14 6.02
CA GLY A 65 12.06 -15.03 5.42
C GLY A 65 12.01 -14.20 4.13
N ASP A 66 13.17 -13.68 3.70
CA ASP A 66 13.27 -12.88 2.48
C ASP A 66 12.65 -13.57 1.26
N GLY A 67 12.78 -14.91 1.14
CA GLY A 67 11.96 -15.75 0.27
C GLY A 67 12.13 -15.51 -1.24
N GLY A 68 13.00 -14.58 -1.64
CA GLY A 68 13.21 -14.19 -3.03
C GLY A 68 14.14 -12.99 -3.18
N GLU A 69 14.54 -12.71 -4.42
CA GLU A 69 15.38 -11.57 -4.77
C GLU A 69 14.58 -10.26 -4.69
N VAL A 70 15.17 -9.21 -4.13
CA VAL A 70 14.59 -7.87 -4.13
C VAL A 70 14.86 -7.20 -5.48
N THR A 71 13.81 -6.77 -6.17
CA THR A 71 13.97 -6.00 -7.41
C THR A 71 13.10 -4.74 -7.42
N LEU A 72 13.65 -3.67 -8.01
CA LEU A 72 12.94 -2.40 -8.15
C LEU A 72 11.67 -2.54 -8.98
N MET A 73 11.67 -3.38 -10.02
CA MET A 73 10.50 -3.52 -10.89
C MET A 73 9.33 -4.19 -10.14
N GLY A 74 9.63 -5.24 -9.36
CA GLY A 74 8.64 -5.87 -8.49
C GLY A 74 8.11 -4.91 -7.42
N ASP A 75 9.00 -4.14 -6.78
CA ASP A 75 8.62 -3.14 -5.78
C ASP A 75 7.69 -2.05 -6.37
N LEU A 76 7.99 -1.56 -7.59
CA LEU A 76 7.14 -0.62 -8.31
C LEU A 76 5.78 -1.21 -8.67
N ALA A 77 5.73 -2.50 -9.05
CA ALA A 77 4.47 -3.17 -9.35
C ALA A 77 3.61 -3.37 -8.08
N ALA A 78 4.22 -3.76 -6.95
CA ALA A 78 3.52 -3.85 -5.67
C ALA A 78 2.96 -2.48 -5.25
N PHE A 79 3.78 -1.43 -5.39
CA PHE A 79 3.36 -0.05 -5.10
C PHE A 79 2.24 0.45 -6.03
N LEU A 80 2.28 0.11 -7.32
CA LEU A 80 1.17 0.36 -8.25
C LEU A 80 -0.12 -0.31 -7.78
N GLY A 81 0.00 -1.53 -7.25
CA GLY A 81 -1.08 -2.22 -6.55
C GLY A 81 -1.68 -1.35 -5.45
N ALA A 82 -0.86 -0.83 -4.55
CA ALA A 82 -1.29 0.06 -3.46
C ALA A 82 -1.98 1.34 -3.96
N VAL A 83 -1.41 2.00 -4.97
CA VAL A 83 -1.97 3.24 -5.54
C VAL A 83 -3.34 3.00 -6.16
N THR A 84 -3.52 1.88 -6.88
CA THR A 84 -4.78 1.62 -7.60
C THR A 84 -5.95 1.27 -6.67
N ILE A 85 -5.71 0.61 -5.54
CA ILE A 85 -6.76 0.39 -4.53
C ILE A 85 -7.14 1.70 -3.83
N VAL A 86 -6.15 2.54 -3.47
CA VAL A 86 -6.42 3.88 -2.90
C VAL A 86 -7.23 4.72 -3.88
N GLY A 87 -6.83 4.79 -5.15
CA GLY A 87 -7.55 5.52 -6.17
C GLY A 87 -9.02 5.07 -6.28
N TYR A 88 -9.26 3.75 -6.33
CA TYR A 88 -10.63 3.22 -6.34
C TYR A 88 -11.43 3.59 -5.09
N THR A 89 -10.86 3.44 -3.90
CA THR A 89 -11.55 3.74 -2.65
C THR A 89 -11.91 5.22 -2.57
N LEU A 90 -11.02 6.12 -3.00
CA LEU A 90 -11.28 7.55 -3.03
C LEU A 90 -12.35 7.92 -4.07
N SER A 91 -12.33 7.31 -5.27
CA SER A 91 -13.38 7.51 -6.27
C SER A 91 -14.77 7.07 -5.76
N GLY A 92 -14.84 5.98 -4.99
CA GLY A 92 -16.09 5.51 -4.37
C GLY A 92 -16.65 6.48 -3.33
N LYS A 93 -15.79 7.09 -2.49
CA LYS A 93 -16.19 8.10 -1.50
C LYS A 93 -16.82 9.35 -2.14
N GLY A 94 -16.26 9.81 -3.26
CA GLY A 94 -16.76 10.98 -3.99
C GLY A 94 -18.12 10.76 -4.67
N ALA A 95 -18.55 9.50 -4.85
CA ALA A 95 -19.84 9.16 -5.44
C ALA A 95 -20.98 9.02 -4.41
N GLN A 96 -20.68 9.16 -3.11
CA GLN A 96 -21.65 9.04 -2.00
C GLN A 96 -22.06 10.39 -1.39
N ILE A 97 -21.64 11.50 -1.99
CA ILE A 97 -22.04 12.89 -1.67
C ILE A 97 -22.93 13.45 -2.78
#